data_AF-A0A927BI61-F1
#
_entry.id   AF-A0A927BI61-F1
#
_cell.length_a   1.000
_cell.length_b   1.000
_cell.length_c   1.000
_cell.angle_alpha   90.00
_cell.angle_beta   90.00
_cell.angle_gamma   90.00
#
_symmetry.space_group_name_H-M   'P 1'
#
loop_
_entity.id
_entity.type
_entity.pdbx_description
1 polymer ?
#
loop_
_entity_poly.entity_id
_entity_poly.type
_entity_poly.pdbx_seq_one_letter_code
_entity_poly.pdbx_strand_id
1 'polypeptide(L)' 'MGGEEPVETVEGFLKKYGITTGGAVLVRPDGFVAWRAAGQPADPAVELSAVVHRLLGRPA' A
#
# COMPACT_ATOMS: atom_id res chain seq x y z
N MET A 1 -12.30 16.45 8.62
CA MET A 1 -11.32 17.34 9.28
C MET A 1 -9.99 16.61 9.21
N GLY A 2 -9.16 16.93 8.23
CA GLY A 2 -7.80 16.38 8.14
C GLY A 2 -6.90 17.23 9.02
N GLY A 3 -6.71 16.82 10.27
CA GLY A 3 -5.56 17.29 11.03
C GLY A 3 -4.30 16.64 10.46
N GLU A 4 -3.14 17.28 10.60
CA GLU A 4 -1.89 16.55 10.43
C GLU A 4 -1.83 15.44 11.49
N GLU A 5 -1.71 14.20 11.03
CA GLU A 5 -1.42 13.09 11.92
C GLU A 5 -0.07 13.34 12.60
N PRO A 6 0.06 13.04 13.91
CA PRO A 6 1.34 13.17 14.60
C PRO A 6 2.44 12.40 13.86
N VAL A 7 3.64 13.01 13.72
CA VAL A 7 4.78 12.40 13.00
C VAL A 7 5.12 11.01 13.55
N GLU A 8 5.05 10.80 14.87
CA GLU A 8 5.26 9.50 15.51
C GLU A 8 4.26 8.43 15.04
N THR A 9 3.01 8.82 14.76
CA THR A 9 1.97 7.93 14.21
C THR A 9 2.33 7.52 12.78
N VAL A 10 2.81 8.48 11.97
CA VAL A 10 3.24 8.22 10.59
C VAL A 10 4.46 7.29 10.57
N GLU A 11 5.51 7.59 11.34
CA GLU A 11 6.72 6.75 11.42
C GLU A 11 6.41 5.34 11.92
N GLY A 12 5.53 5.22 12.92
CA GLY A 12 5.05 3.93 13.42
C GLY A 12 4.34 3.12 12.34
N PHE A 13 3.48 3.76 11.55
CA PHE A 13 2.80 3.14 10.42
C PHE A 13 3.79 2.65 9.35
N LEU A 14 4.69 3.53 8.92
CA LEU A 14 5.71 3.23 7.89
C LEU A 14 6.57 2.04 8.31
N LYS A 15 7.04 2.03 9.56
CA LYS A 15 7.84 0.93 10.13
C LYS A 15 7.05 -0.37 10.23
N LYS A 16 5.80 -0.32 10.71
CA LYS A 16 4.97 -1.51 10.92
C LYS A 16 4.63 -2.20 9.60
N TYR A 17 4.33 -1.43 8.55
CA TYR A 17 4.01 -1.96 7.23
C TYR A 17 5.23 -2.17 6.32
N GLY A 18 6.40 -1.68 6.73
CA GLY A 18 7.65 -1.83 5.97
C GLY A 18 7.63 -1.04 4.66
N ILE A 19 7.07 0.17 4.70
CA ILE A 19 6.95 1.07 3.55
C ILE A 19 7.52 2.45 3.88
N THR A 20 7.87 3.20 2.84
CA THR A 20 8.26 4.62 2.91
C THR A 20 7.04 5.51 2.69
N THR A 21 7.21 6.83 2.80
CA THR A 21 6.15 7.81 2.51
C THR A 21 5.62 7.73 1.07
N GLY A 22 6.41 7.21 0.12
CA GLY A 22 5.98 6.93 -1.25
C GLY A 22 5.49 5.51 -1.51
N GLY A 23 5.55 4.63 -0.49
CA GLY A 23 5.11 3.24 -0.61
C GLY A 23 3.60 3.07 -0.45
N ALA A 24 3.14 1.82 -0.59
CA ALA A 24 1.72 1.48 -0.46
C ALA A 24 1.55 0.06 0.09
N VAL A 25 0.42 -0.17 0.76
CA VAL A 25 -0.02 -1.51 1.18
C VAL A 25 -1.44 -1.74 0.72
N LEU A 26 -1.70 -2.91 0.14
CA LEU A 26 -3.05 -3.34 -0.24
C LEU A 26 -3.54 -4.38 0.77
N VAL A 27 -4.65 -4.07 1.44
CA VAL A 27 -5.28 -4.91 2.46
C VAL A 27 -6.59 -5.47 1.91
N ARG A 28 -6.81 -6.77 2.10
CA ARG A 28 -8.06 -7.44 1.74
C ARG A 28 -9.18 -7.13 2.73
N PRO A 29 -10.45 -7.37 2.35
CA PRO A 29 -11.58 -7.19 3.25
C PRO A 29 -11.53 -8.02 4.55
N ASP A 30 -10.75 -9.11 4.58
CA ASP A 30 -10.51 -9.94 5.77
C ASP A 30 -9.38 -9.42 6.68
N GLY A 31 -8.78 -8.27 6.35
CA GLY A 31 -7.72 -7.65 7.13
C GLY A 31 -6.31 -8.14 6.83
N PHE A 32 -6.13 -9.07 5.87
CA PHE A 32 -4.80 -9.54 5.49
C PHE A 32 -4.13 -8.63 4.46
N VAL A 33 -2.83 -8.42 4.61
CA VAL A 33 -2.01 -7.74 3.61
C VAL A 33 -1.87 -8.65 2.40
N ALA A 34 -2.45 -8.24 1.28
CA ALA A 34 -2.39 -8.97 0.02
C ALA A 34 -1.12 -8.63 -0.78
N TRP A 35 -0.62 -7.40 -0.62
CA TRP A 35 0.56 -6.91 -1.32
C TRP A 35 1.11 -5.65 -0.64
N ARG A 36 2.41 -5.37 -0.85
CA ARG A 36 3.09 -4.16 -0.41
C ARG A 36 4.11 -3.67 -1.44
N ALA A 37 4.20 -2.36 -1.64
CA ALA A 37 5.32 -1.68 -2.28
C ALA A 37 6.08 -0.87 -1.22
N ALA A 38 7.36 -1.21 -1.00
CA ALA A 38 8.20 -0.56 -0.01
C ALA A 38 8.44 0.94 -0.32
N GLY A 39 8.43 1.31 -1.60
CA GLY A 39 8.51 2.70 -2.04
C GLY A 39 7.69 2.92 -3.30
N GLN A 40 7.79 4.12 -3.86
CA GLN A 40 6.99 4.50 -5.01
C GLN A 40 7.37 3.67 -6.25
N PRO A 41 6.42 2.90 -6.82
CA PRO A 41 6.66 2.23 -8.10
C PRO A 41 6.85 3.25 -9.22
N ALA A 42 7.52 2.84 -10.31
CA ALA A 42 7.73 3.71 -11.47
C ALA A 42 6.40 4.18 -12.11
N ASP A 43 5.42 3.28 -12.18
CA ASP A 43 4.04 3.60 -12.56
C ASP A 43 3.09 2.99 -11.51
N PRO A 44 2.65 3.78 -10.51
CA PRO A 44 1.81 3.28 -9.43
C PRO A 44 0.45 2.74 -9.91
N ALA A 45 -0.12 3.32 -10.96
CA ALA A 45 -1.44 2.93 -11.45
C ALA A 45 -1.37 1.57 -12.17
N VAL A 46 -0.36 1.37 -13.01
CA VAL A 46 -0.12 0.11 -13.71
C VAL A 46 0.21 -1.01 -12.72
N GLU A 47 1.12 -0.75 -11.77
CA GLU A 47 1.52 -1.75 -10.76
C GLU A 47 0.32 -2.17 -9.90
N LEU A 48 -0.46 -1.21 -9.39
CA LEU A 48 -1.62 -1.50 -8.55
C LEU A 48 -2.70 -2.26 -9.33
N SER A 49 -2.98 -1.87 -10.57
CA SER A 49 -3.95 -2.56 -11.43
C SER A 49 -3.54 -4.02 -11.66
N ALA A 50 -2.26 -4.26 -11.98
CA ALA A 50 -1.73 -5.61 -12.17
C ALA A 50 -1.82 -6.48 -10.90
N VAL A 51 -1.55 -5.89 -9.72
CA VAL A 51 -1.71 -6.58 -8.43
C VAL A 51 -3.18 -6.95 -8.19
N VAL A 52 -4.11 -6.02 -8.41
CA VAL A 52 -5.55 -6.26 -8.22
C VAL A 52 -6.06 -7.32 -9.20
N HIS A 53 -5.66 -7.26 -10.48
CA HIS A 53 -6.03 -8.30 -11.46
C HIS A 53 -5.53 -9.68 -11.05
N ARG A 54 -4.27 -9.80 -10.60
CA ARG A 54 -3.72 -11.06 -10.09
C ARG A 54 -4.49 -11.58 -8.87
N LEU A 55 -4.83 -10.72 -7.91
CA LEU A 55 -5.58 -11.10 -6.70
C LEU A 55 -7.01 -11.54 -7.02
N LEU A 56 -7.61 -10.99 -8.07
CA LEU A 56 -8.96 -11.34 -8.53
C LEU A 56 -8.97 -12.49 -9.55
N GLY A 57 -7.81 -13.04 -9.93
CA GLY A 57 -7.69 -14.08 -10.96
C GLY A 57 -8.09 -13.61 -12.37
N ARG A 58 -7.96 -12.31 -12.65
CA ARG A 58 -8.30 -11.70 -13.95
C ARG A 58 -7.06 -11.57 -14.83
N PRO A 59 -7.21 -11.66 -16.17
CA PRO A 59 -6.13 -11.27 -17.07
C PRO A 59 -5.80 -9.80 -16.88
N ALA A 60 -4.53 -9.45 -17.13
CA ALA A 60 -4.01 -8.09 -17.02
C ALA A 60 -4.67 -7.14 -18.03
#